data_AF-A0A9P6CYE8-F1
#
_entry.id   AF-A0A9P6CYE8-F1
#
_cell.length_a   1.000
_cell.length_b   1.000
_cell.length_c   1.000
_cell.angle_alpha   90.00
_cell.angle_beta   90.00
_cell.angle_gamma   90.00
#
_symmetry.space_group_name_H-M   'P 1'
#
loop_
_entity.id
_entity.type
_entity.pdbx_description
1 polymer ?
#
loop_
_entity_poly.entity_id
_entity_poly.type
_entity_poly.pdbx_seq_one_letter_code
_entity_poly.pdbx_strand_id
1 'polypeptide(L)'
;EAHRNRLKLQEKQDKGKGTEEAYPRHVKNYVEFWNSDQDRRAEEDPSFVRTPAHPIIGEKVSLFLEHETTRGKVRSDIFKSIQFHSFCTKFNLTF
;
A
#
# COMPACT_ATOMS: atom_id res chain seq x y z
N GLU A 1 -16.55 34.88 -14.71
CA GLU A 1 -15.91 34.59 -13.39
C GLU A 1 -16.22 33.21 -12.81
N ALA A 2 -17.47 32.70 -12.92
CA ALA A 2 -17.88 31.41 -12.35
C ALA A 2 -17.01 30.20 -12.74
N HIS A 3 -16.54 30.13 -13.99
CA HIS A 3 -15.67 29.03 -14.45
C HIS A 3 -14.32 28.97 -13.72
N ARG A 4 -13.70 30.13 -13.45
CA ARG A 4 -12.41 30.18 -12.73
C ARG A 4 -12.58 29.75 -11.28
N ASN A 5 -13.71 30.10 -10.66
CA ASN A 5 -14.03 29.63 -9.30
C ASN A 5 -14.30 28.12 -9.27
N ARG A 6 -14.96 27.56 -10.29
CA ARG A 6 -15.15 26.10 -10.42
C ARG A 6 -13.82 25.35 -10.47
N LEU A 7 -12.89 25.80 -11.31
CA LEU A 7 -11.57 25.17 -11.45
C LEU A 7 -10.77 25.23 -10.15
N LYS A 8 -10.77 26.37 -9.47
CA LYS A 8 -10.11 26.52 -8.16
C LYS A 8 -10.73 25.64 -7.07
N LEU A 9 -12.04 25.40 -7.13
CA LEU A 9 -12.71 24.48 -6.20
C LEU A 9 -12.32 23.02 -6.49
N GLN A 10 -12.19 22.68 -7.77
CA GLN A 10 -11.80 21.33 -8.20
C GLN A 10 -10.35 21.02 -7.85
N GLU A 11 -9.41 21.94 -8.10
CA GLU A 11 -8.01 21.81 -7.65
C GLU A 11 -7.89 21.67 -6.14
N LYS A 12 -8.71 22.39 -5.36
CA LYS A 12 -8.76 22.24 -3.90
C LYS A 12 -9.33 20.90 -3.46
N GLN A 13 -10.35 20.39 -4.17
CA GLN A 13 -10.90 19.05 -3.92
C GLN A 13 -9.93 17.94 -4.30
N ASP A 14 -9.13 18.13 -5.35
CA ASP A 14 -8.17 17.14 -5.83
C ASP A 14 -6.88 17.13 -4.98
N LYS A 15 -6.41 18.29 -4.50
CA LYS A 15 -5.31 18.39 -3.51
C LYS A 15 -5.60 17.72 -2.16
N GLY A 16 -6.88 17.50 -1.83
CA GLY A 16 -7.29 16.86 -0.58
C GLY A 16 -7.48 15.34 -0.65
N LYS A 17 -7.32 14.71 -1.82
CA LYS A 17 -7.70 13.29 -2.02
C LYS A 17 -6.61 12.27 -1.68
N GLY A 18 -5.42 12.70 -1.25
CA GLY A 18 -4.34 11.79 -0.83
C GLY A 18 -3.82 10.85 -1.94
N THR A 19 -4.27 11.05 -3.18
CA THR A 19 -3.92 10.25 -4.35
C THR A 19 -2.44 10.40 -4.72
N GLU A 20 -1.88 11.60 -4.55
CA GLU A 20 -0.46 11.90 -4.77
C GLU A 20 0.46 11.06 -3.89
N GLU A 21 0.02 10.69 -2.67
CA GLU A 21 0.79 9.82 -1.78
C GLU A 21 0.41 8.33 -1.97
N ALA A 22 -0.86 8.06 -2.29
CA ALA A 22 -1.36 6.69 -2.46
C ALA A 22 -0.79 6.02 -3.71
N TYR A 23 -0.70 6.71 -4.86
CA TYR A 23 -0.22 6.10 -6.09
C TYR A 23 1.24 5.61 -5.98
N PRO A 24 2.21 6.40 -5.49
CA PRO A 24 3.57 5.92 -5.26
C PRO A 24 3.62 4.71 -4.31
N ARG A 25 2.77 4.71 -3.26
CA ARG A 25 2.67 3.60 -2.32
C ARG A 25 2.18 2.32 -3.00
N HIS A 26 1.15 2.40 -3.83
CA HIS A 26 0.64 1.24 -4.57
C HIS A 26 1.65 0.68 -5.55
N VAL A 27 2.38 1.55 -6.27
CA VAL A 27 3.45 1.13 -7.18
C VAL A 27 4.57 0.44 -6.41
N LYS A 28 4.99 1.00 -5.28
CA LYS A 28 6.01 0.39 -4.41
C LYS A 28 5.57 -1.00 -3.94
N ASN A 29 4.35 -1.14 -3.43
CA ASN A 29 3.82 -2.43 -2.97
C ASN A 29 3.77 -3.46 -4.09
N TYR A 30 3.37 -3.06 -5.30
CA TYR A 30 3.38 -3.93 -6.48
C TYR A 30 4.80 -4.43 -6.81
N VAL A 31 5.80 -3.53 -6.82
CA VAL A 31 7.19 -3.90 -7.11
C VAL A 31 7.75 -4.86 -6.06
N GLU A 32 7.49 -4.59 -4.79
CA GLU A 32 7.90 -5.46 -3.67
C GLU A 32 7.27 -6.84 -3.79
N PHE A 33 5.94 -6.91 -4.00
CA PHE A 33 5.23 -8.16 -4.26
C PHE A 33 5.83 -8.93 -5.44
N TRP A 34 6.06 -8.24 -6.56
CA TRP A 34 6.56 -8.89 -7.77
C TRP A 34 7.93 -9.51 -7.53
N ASN A 35 8.84 -8.77 -6.90
CA ASN A 35 10.17 -9.29 -6.60
C ASN A 35 10.11 -10.54 -5.71
N SER A 36 9.30 -10.51 -4.65
CA SER A 36 9.12 -11.67 -3.76
C SER A 36 8.48 -12.87 -4.47
N ASP A 37 7.50 -12.66 -5.35
CA ASP A 37 6.92 -13.76 -6.14
C ASP A 37 7.93 -14.37 -7.12
N GLN A 38 8.76 -13.53 -7.77
CA GLN A 38 9.81 -14.01 -8.66
C GLN A 38 10.92 -14.76 -7.92
N ASP A 39 11.29 -14.30 -6.71
CA ASP A 39 12.26 -15.00 -5.85
C ASP A 39 11.71 -16.36 -5.43
N ARG A 40 10.46 -16.42 -4.95
CA ARG A 40 9.79 -17.68 -4.59
C ARG A 40 9.74 -18.67 -5.75
N ARG A 41 9.40 -18.22 -6.97
CA ARG A 41 9.36 -19.10 -8.15
C ARG A 41 10.74 -19.61 -8.54
N ALA A 42 11.79 -18.78 -8.41
CA ALA A 42 13.16 -19.20 -8.66
C ALA A 42 13.70 -20.18 -7.61
N GLU A 43 13.22 -20.09 -6.36
CA GLU A 43 13.51 -21.08 -5.32
C GLU A 43 12.82 -22.43 -5.58
N GLU A 44 11.56 -22.40 -6.03
CA GLU A 44 10.79 -23.60 -6.35
C GLU A 44 11.27 -24.29 -7.63
N ASP A 45 11.68 -23.52 -8.63
CA ASP A 45 12.19 -24.00 -9.91
C ASP A 45 13.49 -23.27 -10.29
N PRO A 46 14.66 -23.91 -10.14
CA PRO A 46 15.95 -23.32 -10.51
C PRO A 46 16.10 -22.99 -12.00
N SER A 47 15.23 -23.54 -12.87
CA SER A 47 15.20 -23.20 -14.30
C SER A 47 14.36 -21.96 -14.62
N PHE A 48 13.63 -21.44 -13.62
CA PHE A 48 12.78 -20.27 -13.77
C PHE A 48 13.61 -18.99 -13.96
N VAL A 49 13.39 -18.31 -15.07
CA VAL A 49 14.03 -17.02 -15.36
C VAL A 49 13.19 -15.89 -14.78
N ARG A 50 13.77 -15.15 -13.84
CA ARG A 50 13.13 -13.98 -13.23
C ARG A 50 12.78 -12.93 -14.28
N THR A 51 11.58 -12.38 -14.16
CA THR A 51 11.11 -11.30 -15.02
C THR A 51 11.03 -9.97 -14.25
N PRO A 52 11.39 -8.84 -14.88
CA PRO A 52 11.35 -7.53 -14.22
C PRO A 52 9.90 -7.10 -13.93
N ALA A 53 9.69 -6.33 -12.86
CA ALA A 53 8.38 -5.81 -12.47
C ALA A 53 7.79 -4.84 -13.51
N HIS A 54 8.65 -4.12 -14.24
CA HIS A 54 8.28 -3.24 -15.34
C HIS A 54 8.46 -3.94 -16.70
N PRO A 55 7.62 -3.63 -17.71
CA PRO A 55 6.46 -2.74 -17.65
C PRO A 55 5.33 -3.29 -16.77
N ILE A 56 4.53 -2.39 -16.20
CA ILE A 56 3.33 -2.73 -15.44
C ILE A 56 2.24 -3.06 -16.47
N ILE A 57 1.91 -4.35 -16.58
CA ILE A 57 0.91 -4.87 -17.52
C ILE A 57 -0.24 -5.51 -16.75
N GLY A 58 -1.42 -5.57 -17.37
CA GLY A 58 -2.64 -6.06 -16.74
C GLY A 58 -2.48 -7.44 -16.10
N GLU A 59 -1.80 -8.38 -16.78
CA GLU A 59 -1.57 -9.74 -16.28
C GLU A 59 -0.84 -9.77 -14.93
N LYS A 60 0.26 -9.01 -14.81
CA LYS A 60 1.04 -8.92 -13.56
C LYS A 60 0.24 -8.25 -12.45
N VAL A 61 -0.54 -7.23 -12.80
CA VAL A 61 -1.39 -6.51 -11.84
C VAL A 61 -2.52 -7.40 -11.34
N SER A 62 -3.12 -8.25 -12.19
CA SER A 62 -4.16 -9.19 -11.76
C SER A 62 -3.65 -10.14 -10.67
N LEU A 63 -2.43 -10.67 -10.82
CA LEU A 63 -1.79 -11.51 -9.80
C LEU A 63 -1.55 -10.75 -8.50
N PHE A 64 -1.11 -9.49 -8.59
CA PHE A 64 -0.94 -8.63 -7.42
C PHE A 64 -2.26 -8.33 -6.70
N LEU A 65 -3.33 -8.07 -7.45
CA LEU A 65 -4.66 -7.82 -6.87
C LEU A 65 -5.19 -9.06 -6.16
N GLU A 66 -5.04 -10.24 -6.74
CA GLU A 66 -5.40 -11.51 -6.10
C GLU A 66 -4.64 -11.68 -4.77
N HIS A 67 -3.34 -11.41 -4.75
CA HIS A 67 -2.55 -11.41 -3.52
C HIS A 67 -3.04 -10.39 -2.49
N GLU A 68 -3.33 -9.15 -2.89
CA GLU A 68 -3.84 -8.12 -1.97
C GLU A 68 -5.23 -8.46 -1.43
N THR A 69 -6.06 -9.23 -2.14
CA THR A 69 -7.36 -9.70 -1.62
C THR A 69 -7.23 -10.75 -0.53
N THR A 70 -6.16 -11.57 -0.57
CA THR A 70 -5.92 -12.63 0.43
C THR A 70 -5.15 -12.11 1.64
N ARG A 71 -4.48 -10.96 1.51
CA ARG A 71 -3.78 -10.30 2.61
C ARG A 71 -4.78 -9.82 3.67
N GLY A 72 -4.69 -10.39 4.87
CA GLY A 72 -5.46 -9.93 6.02
C GLY A 72 -5.15 -8.46 6.32
N LYS A 73 -6.09 -7.56 6.07
CA LYS A 73 -5.95 -6.15 6.46
C LYS A 73 -5.81 -6.08 7.97
N VAL A 74 -4.64 -5.65 8.45
CA VAL A 74 -4.46 -5.33 9.87
C VAL A 74 -5.46 -4.22 10.19
N ARG A 75 -6.51 -4.56 10.95
CA ARG A 75 -7.43 -3.55 11.47
C ARG A 75 -6.60 -2.56 12.28
N SER A 76 -6.67 -1.28 11.90
CA SER A 76 -6.02 -0.16 12.57
C SER A 76 -6.36 -0.04 14.07
N ASP A 77 -7.31 -0.82 14.55
CA ASP A 77 -7.73 -0.91 15.95
C ASP A 77 -6.59 -1.38 16.88
N ILE A 78 -5.61 -2.14 16.37
CA ILE A 78 -4.49 -2.65 17.17
C ILE A 78 -3.42 -1.57 17.43
N PHE A 79 -3.30 -0.55 16.56
CA PHE A 79 -2.32 0.52 16.75
C PHE A 79 -2.65 1.45 17.92
N LYS A 80 -3.93 1.55 18.31
CA LYS A 80 -4.35 2.31 19.49
C LYS A 80 -4.04 1.57 20.80
N SER A 81 -4.14 0.24 20.84
CA SER A 81 -3.91 -0.51 22.09
C SER A 81 -2.43 -0.63 22.46
N ILE A 82 -1.54 -0.78 21.48
CA ILE A 82 -0.09 -0.89 21.73
C ILE A 82 0.49 0.44 22.23
N GLN A 83 0.04 1.57 21.67
CA GLN A 83 0.42 2.91 22.15
C GLN A 83 -0.12 3.18 23.55
N PHE A 84 -1.36 2.78 23.86
CA PHE A 84 -1.95 2.96 25.20
C PHE A 84 -1.23 2.11 26.27
N HIS A 85 -0.90 0.85 25.95
CA HIS A 85 -0.18 -0.03 26.87
C HIS A 85 1.24 0.50 27.14
N SER A 86 1.97 0.91 26.10
CA SER A 86 3.31 1.50 26.26
C SER A 86 3.28 2.86 26.97
N PHE A 87 2.19 3.61 26.91
CA PHE A 87 1.98 4.86 27.65
C PHE A 87 1.69 4.59 29.13
N CYS A 88 0.80 3.64 29.46
CA CYS A 88 0.50 3.27 30.85
C CYS A 88 1.72 2.72 31.60
N THR A 89 2.54 1.88 30.95
CA THR A 89 3.76 1.33 31.57
C THR A 89 4.82 2.41 31.83
N LYS A 90 4.87 3.47 31.01
CA LYS A 90 5.88 4.54 31.15
C LYS A 90 5.52 5.59 32.21
N PHE A 91 4.24 5.70 32.58
CA PHE A 91 3.73 6.68 33.55
C PHE A 91 3.25 6.10 34.88
N ASN A 92 3.41 4.79 35.13
CA ASN A 92 3.05 4.12 36.39
C ASN A 92 1.64 4.48 36.90
N LEU A 93 0.69 4.62 35.97
CA LEU A 93 -0.72 4.81 36.30
C LEU A 93 -1.36 3.43 36.40
N THR A 94 -1.33 2.86 37.60
CA THR A 94 -2.17 1.71 37.96
C THR A 94 -3.55 2.23 38.34
N PHE A 95 -4.59 1.72 37.66
CA PHE A 95 -5.96 1.76 38.16
C PHE A 95 -6.23 0.47 38.95
#